data_AF-A0A534SS07-F1
#
_entry.id   AF-A0A534SS07-F1
#
_cell.length_a   1.000
_cell.length_b   1.000
_cell.length_c   1.000
_cell.angle_alpha   90.00
_cell.angle_beta   90.00
_cell.angle_gamma   90.00
#
_symmetry.space_group_name_H-M   'P 1'
#
loop_
_entity.id
_entity.type
_entity.pdbx_description
1 polymer ?
#
loop_
_entity_poly.entity_id
_entity_poly.type
_entity_poly.pdbx_seq_one_letter_code
_entity_poly.pdbx_strand_id
1 'polypeptide(L)'
;MRGAWASASRSGSEWRPTSSSSRAAPCHGSPTRPRASSTPEKRFLLAFGRLRASGAPAAEIRALRERSFGVEAADRLEELDRQRAVWQQRLDDYREARDPIERNASLDAGARDRAIETLRAERFTPEERLRVVALDRIREAER
;
A
#
# COMPACT_ATOMS: atom_id res chain seq x y z
N MET A 1 39.67 -5.70 -64.75
CA MET A 1 40.66 -5.30 -63.71
C MET A 1 41.38 -6.58 -63.30
N ARG A 2 42.60 -6.88 -63.78
CA ARG A 2 43.92 -6.48 -63.21
C ARG A 2 43.85 -6.35 -61.68
N GLY A 3 44.63 -7.02 -60.85
CA GLY A 3 45.77 -7.91 -61.07
C GLY A 3 46.27 -8.38 -59.68
N ALA A 4 47.16 -9.35 -59.70
CA ALA A 4 47.88 -9.86 -58.53
C ALA A 4 48.70 -8.77 -57.80
N TRP A 5 49.23 -9.10 -56.63
CA TRP A 5 50.67 -9.12 -56.30
C TRP A 5 50.86 -9.09 -54.78
N ALA A 6 51.80 -9.91 -54.32
CA ALA A 6 52.20 -10.11 -52.94
C ALA A 6 53.05 -8.95 -52.36
N SER A 7 53.08 -8.86 -51.02
CA SER A 7 54.19 -8.38 -50.16
C SER A 7 53.73 -8.53 -48.70
N ALA A 8 54.31 -9.39 -47.84
CA ALA A 8 55.64 -9.41 -47.21
C ALA A 8 55.78 -8.48 -45.99
N SER A 9 56.22 -9.09 -44.87
CA SER A 9 56.91 -8.53 -43.68
C SER A 9 56.07 -7.72 -42.67
N ARG A 10 56.25 -7.79 -41.33
CA ARG A 10 57.45 -8.01 -40.51
C ARG A 10 57.07 -8.16 -39.02
N SER A 11 57.91 -8.85 -38.23
CA SER A 11 58.16 -8.76 -36.77
C SER A 11 56.98 -9.02 -35.81
N GLY A 12 57.00 -10.08 -35.00
CA GLY A 12 57.82 -10.18 -33.77
C GLY A 12 56.97 -9.66 -32.60
N SER A 13 56.42 -10.48 -31.72
CA SER A 13 57.18 -11.19 -30.71
C SER A 13 56.26 -12.17 -29.98
N GLU A 14 56.81 -13.36 -29.79
CA GLU A 14 56.28 -14.53 -29.11
C GLU A 14 56.13 -14.23 -27.60
N TRP A 15 54.91 -14.22 -27.07
CA TRP A 15 54.68 -14.18 -25.62
C TRP A 15 54.67 -15.62 -25.10
N ARG A 16 55.72 -16.03 -24.38
CA ARG A 16 55.78 -17.29 -23.63
C ARG A 16 55.31 -17.04 -22.19
N PRO A 17 54.45 -17.89 -21.61
CA PRO A 17 54.16 -17.83 -20.18
C PRO A 17 55.29 -18.52 -19.42
N THR A 18 55.85 -17.86 -18.40
CA THR A 18 56.58 -18.55 -17.34
C THR A 18 55.68 -18.74 -16.14
N SER A 19 55.63 -19.98 -15.68
CA SER A 19 54.81 -20.45 -14.56
C SER A 19 55.46 -20.13 -13.21
N SER A 20 54.59 -19.95 -12.20
CA SER A 20 54.76 -20.31 -10.78
C SER A 20 55.49 -19.34 -9.84
N SER A 21 54.76 -18.78 -8.86
CA SER A 21 54.58 -19.46 -7.56
C SER A 21 53.56 -18.76 -6.66
N SER A 22 52.94 -19.58 -5.82
CA SER A 22 51.74 -19.36 -5.02
C SER A 22 51.99 -18.62 -3.70
N ARG A 23 51.02 -17.80 -3.26
CA ARG A 23 50.63 -17.75 -1.84
C ARG A 23 49.20 -17.29 -1.66
N ALA A 24 48.36 -18.18 -1.15
CA ALA A 24 46.99 -17.91 -0.72
C ALA A 24 46.96 -17.44 0.74
N ALA A 25 46.13 -16.42 1.05
CA ALA A 25 45.31 -16.26 2.27
C ALA A 25 44.81 -14.79 2.41
N PRO A 26 43.71 -14.50 3.10
CA PRO A 26 42.43 -15.22 3.18
C PRO A 26 41.28 -14.35 2.64
N CYS A 27 40.20 -15.00 2.23
CA CYS A 27 38.89 -14.38 2.01
C CYS A 27 38.42 -13.64 3.28
N HIS A 28 38.54 -12.30 3.30
CA HIS A 28 37.80 -11.47 4.23
C HIS A 28 36.37 -11.41 3.72
N GLY A 29 35.57 -12.41 4.11
CA GLY A 29 34.13 -12.30 4.06
C GLY A 29 33.74 -11.09 4.90
N SER A 30 33.34 -10.00 4.26
CA SER A 30 32.65 -8.90 4.92
C SER A 30 31.51 -9.51 5.72
N PRO A 31 31.39 -9.29 7.05
CA PRO A 31 30.22 -9.75 7.76
C PRO A 31 29.02 -9.09 7.09
N THR A 32 28.17 -9.89 6.46
CA THR A 32 26.85 -9.46 6.02
C THR A 32 26.12 -9.00 7.27
N ARG A 33 26.13 -7.68 7.50
CA ARG A 33 25.26 -7.06 8.52
C ARG A 33 23.85 -7.59 8.25
N PRO A 34 23.19 -8.25 9.23
CA PRO A 34 21.81 -8.66 9.04
C PRO A 34 21.00 -7.39 8.72
N ARG A 35 20.35 -7.36 7.55
CA ARG A 35 19.40 -6.30 7.18
C ARG A 35 18.15 -6.43 8.06
N ALA A 36 18.26 -6.04 9.32
CA ALA A 36 17.13 -5.89 10.22
C ALA A 36 16.89 -4.39 10.52
N SER A 37 17.02 -3.52 9.51
CA SER A 37 16.52 -2.16 9.59
C SER A 37 15.12 -2.11 8.97
N SER A 38 14.10 -2.04 9.82
CA SER A 38 12.74 -1.68 9.41
C SER A 38 12.78 -0.31 8.70
N THR A 39 12.19 -0.19 7.51
CA THR A 39 12.10 1.09 6.79
C THR A 39 11.35 2.14 7.62
N PRO A 40 11.66 3.44 7.46
CA PRO A 40 10.97 4.52 8.20
C PRO A 40 9.44 4.46 8.06
N GLU A 41 8.94 4.14 6.87
CA GLU A 41 7.52 3.90 6.61
C GLU A 41 6.95 2.79 7.51
N LYS A 42 7.61 1.64 7.56
CA LYS A 42 7.16 0.52 8.39
C LYS A 42 7.15 0.89 9.88
N ARG A 43 8.12 1.69 10.34
CA ARG A 43 8.12 2.21 11.72
C ARG A 43 6.94 3.15 11.98
N PHE A 44 6.63 4.04 11.02
CA PHE A 44 5.46 4.90 11.11
C PHE A 44 4.17 4.08 11.19
N LEU A 45 3.96 3.13 10.26
CA LEU A 45 2.75 2.30 10.23
C LEU A 45 2.53 1.53 11.53
N LEU A 46 3.59 0.94 12.09
CA LEU A 46 3.52 0.23 13.37
C LEU A 46 3.22 1.16 14.55
N ALA A 47 3.89 2.32 14.62
CA ALA A 47 3.64 3.30 15.67
C ALA A 47 2.22 3.87 15.58
N PHE A 48 1.78 4.23 14.38
CA PHE A 48 0.45 4.76 14.11
C PHE A 48 -0.64 3.74 14.45
N GLY A 49 -0.47 2.48 14.04
CA GLY A 49 -1.41 1.40 14.36
C GLY A 49 -1.57 1.20 15.87
N ARG A 50 -0.47 1.24 16.64
CA ARG A 50 -0.54 1.14 18.11
C ARG A 50 -1.29 2.30 18.74
N LEU A 51 -1.01 3.54 18.33
CA LEU A 51 -1.71 4.73 18.83
C LEU A 51 -3.22 4.69 18.52
N ARG A 52 -3.58 4.23 17.32
CA ARG A 52 -4.99 4.06 16.94
C ARG A 52 -5.67 2.98 17.78
N ALA A 53 -5.03 1.83 17.98
CA ALA A 53 -5.58 0.74 18.78
C ALA A 53 -5.74 1.09 20.26
N SER A 54 -4.85 1.93 20.81
CA SER A 54 -4.94 2.38 22.20
C SER A 54 -5.90 3.54 22.43
N GLY A 55 -6.56 4.06 21.38
CA GLY A 55 -7.40 5.25 21.49
C GLY A 55 -6.62 6.51 21.86
N ALA A 56 -5.36 6.62 21.43
CA ALA A 56 -4.51 7.76 21.72
C ALA A 56 -5.16 9.09 21.27
N PRO A 57 -4.92 10.19 22.00
CA PRO A 57 -5.48 11.48 21.66
C PRO A 57 -4.98 11.96 20.29
N ALA A 58 -5.79 12.75 19.59
CA ALA A 58 -5.49 13.26 18.25
C ALA A 58 -4.13 13.99 18.18
N ALA A 59 -3.77 14.73 19.25
CA ALA A 59 -2.50 15.44 19.34
C ALA A 59 -1.26 14.51 19.28
N GLU A 60 -1.35 13.29 19.80
CA GLU A 60 -0.22 12.34 19.76
C GLU A 60 -0.05 11.75 18.35
N ILE A 61 -1.17 11.48 17.67
CA ILE A 61 -1.19 11.06 16.27
C ILE A 61 -0.64 12.18 15.37
N ARG A 62 -1.06 13.42 15.61
CA ARG A 62 -0.52 14.63 14.95
C ARG A 62 0.99 14.68 15.08
N ALA A 63 1.51 14.64 16.30
CA ALA A 63 2.95 14.69 16.57
C ALA A 63 3.72 13.54 15.88
N LEU A 64 3.11 12.37 15.69
CA LEU A 64 3.69 11.25 14.91
C LEU A 64 3.77 11.54 13.42
N ARG A 65 2.75 12.18 12.87
CA ARG A 65 2.74 12.56 11.45
C ARG A 65 3.73 13.67 11.18
N GLU A 66 3.78 14.69 12.03
CA GLU A 66 4.70 15.81 11.87
C GLU A 66 6.16 15.38 11.90
N ARG A 67 6.56 14.55 12.89
CA ARG A 67 7.94 14.05 12.96
C ARG A 67 8.33 13.10 11.82
N SER A 68 7.35 12.52 11.13
CA SER A 68 7.58 11.53 10.06
C SER A 68 7.51 12.15 8.67
N PHE A 69 6.65 13.15 8.46
CA PHE A 69 6.32 13.70 7.14
C PHE A 69 6.26 15.24 7.09
N GLY A 70 6.43 15.92 8.22
CA GLY A 70 6.29 17.38 8.34
C GLY A 70 4.86 17.84 8.60
N VAL A 71 4.73 19.13 8.91
CA VAL A 71 3.47 19.79 9.33
C VAL A 71 2.43 19.75 8.22
N GLU A 72 2.79 20.15 7.01
CA GLU A 72 1.87 20.23 5.88
C GLU A 72 1.27 18.85 5.50
N ALA A 73 2.09 17.80 5.58
CA ALA A 73 1.62 16.44 5.35
C ALA A 73 0.69 15.96 6.48
N ALA A 74 0.99 16.32 7.73
CA ALA A 74 0.11 16.03 8.85
C ALA A 74 -1.26 16.71 8.68
N ASP A 75 -1.31 17.97 8.21
CA ASP A 75 -2.57 18.71 7.97
C ASP A 75 -3.45 17.99 6.95
N ARG A 76 -2.86 17.60 5.81
CA ARG A 76 -3.59 16.87 4.76
C ARG A 76 -4.11 15.51 5.25
N LEU A 77 -3.32 14.80 6.06
CA LEU A 77 -3.74 13.51 6.61
C LEU A 77 -4.88 13.65 7.63
N GLU A 78 -4.89 14.72 8.41
CA GLU A 78 -5.98 14.99 9.36
C GLU A 78 -7.27 15.43 8.68
N GLU A 79 -7.18 16.22 7.61
CA GLU A 79 -8.33 16.51 6.75
C GLU A 79 -8.91 15.21 6.17
N LEU A 80 -8.06 14.33 5.64
CA LEU A 80 -8.49 13.04 5.11
C LEU A 80 -9.12 12.14 6.19
N ASP A 81 -8.63 12.19 7.43
CA ASP A 81 -9.25 11.47 8.55
C ASP A 81 -10.63 12.02 8.90
N ARG A 82 -10.80 13.35 8.90
CA ARG A 82 -12.11 13.98 9.11
C ARG A 82 -13.10 13.55 8.04
N GLN A 83 -12.70 13.57 6.77
CA GLN A 83 -13.53 13.10 5.66
C GLN A 83 -13.90 11.62 5.81
N ARG A 84 -12.95 10.76 6.22
CA ARG A 84 -13.22 9.35 6.50
C ARG A 84 -14.19 9.16 7.65
N ALA A 85 -14.07 9.93 8.72
CA ALA A 85 -14.98 9.87 9.86
C ALA A 85 -16.41 10.27 9.45
N VAL A 86 -16.56 11.34 8.68
CA VAL A 86 -17.87 11.77 8.13
C VAL A 86 -18.48 10.69 7.24
N TRP A 87 -17.68 10.09 6.35
CA TRP A 87 -18.14 8.98 5.52
C TRP A 87 -18.59 7.78 6.36
N GLN A 88 -17.81 7.41 7.37
CA GLN A 88 -18.11 6.28 8.25
C GLN A 88 -19.44 6.53 8.99
N GLN A 89 -19.63 7.73 9.53
CA GLN A 89 -20.89 8.11 10.18
C GLN A 89 -22.09 7.96 9.24
N ARG A 90 -22.01 8.50 8.02
CA ARG A 90 -23.09 8.38 7.02
C ARG A 90 -23.41 6.93 6.68
N LEU A 91 -22.39 6.08 6.62
CA LEU A 91 -22.54 4.65 6.34
C LEU A 91 -23.19 3.91 7.52
N ASP A 92 -22.85 4.27 8.74
CA ASP A 92 -23.42 3.67 9.94
C ASP A 92 -24.89 4.11 10.12
N ASP A 93 -25.20 5.39 9.93
CA ASP A 93 -26.58 5.91 9.90
C ASP A 93 -27.44 5.18 8.85
N TYR A 94 -26.87 4.95 7.67
CA TYR A 94 -27.53 4.18 6.60
C TYR A 94 -27.81 2.73 7.03
N ARG A 95 -26.86 2.07 7.68
CA ARG A 95 -27.00 0.68 8.14
C ARG A 95 -28.08 0.56 9.21
N GLU A 96 -28.12 1.50 10.15
CA GLU A 96 -29.17 1.58 11.16
C GLU A 96 -30.56 1.76 10.51
N ALA A 97 -30.65 2.59 9.46
CA ALA A 97 -31.90 2.76 8.70
C ALA A 97 -32.27 1.56 7.82
N ARG A 98 -31.29 0.77 7.35
CA ARG A 98 -31.51 -0.45 6.56
C ARG A 98 -32.05 -1.59 7.41
N ASP A 99 -31.55 -1.76 8.64
CA ASP A 99 -31.91 -2.85 9.55
C ASP A 99 -33.43 -3.12 9.71
N PRO A 100 -34.32 -2.12 9.89
CA PRO A 100 -35.76 -2.37 9.99
C PRO A 100 -36.38 -2.84 8.66
N ILE A 101 -35.84 -2.42 7.50
CA ILE A 101 -36.31 -2.88 6.18
C ILE A 101 -35.96 -4.36 6.01
N GLU A 102 -34.76 -4.74 6.42
CA GLU A 102 -34.28 -6.14 6.38
C GLU A 102 -35.15 -7.05 7.24
N ARG A 103 -35.43 -6.63 8.48
CA ARG A 103 -36.23 -7.41 9.45
C ARG A 103 -37.72 -7.39 9.18
N ASN A 104 -38.19 -6.62 8.20
CA ASN A 104 -39.61 -6.54 7.90
C ASN A 104 -40.10 -7.82 7.18
N ALA A 105 -40.84 -8.65 7.91
CA ALA A 105 -41.39 -9.91 7.42
C ALA A 105 -42.56 -9.74 6.43
N SER A 106 -43.18 -8.55 6.35
CA SER A 106 -44.25 -8.28 5.38
C SER A 106 -43.75 -8.00 3.97
N LEU A 107 -42.44 -7.74 3.81
CA LEU A 107 -41.81 -7.52 2.50
C LEU A 107 -41.29 -8.84 1.92
N ASP A 108 -41.66 -9.13 0.67
CA ASP A 108 -40.95 -10.12 -0.13
C ASP A 108 -39.52 -9.65 -0.47
N ALA A 109 -38.71 -10.55 -1.03
CA ALA A 109 -37.31 -10.25 -1.36
C ALA A 109 -37.16 -9.06 -2.33
N GLY A 110 -37.96 -9.01 -3.39
CA GLY A 110 -37.89 -7.94 -4.39
C GLY A 110 -38.41 -6.59 -3.86
N ALA A 111 -39.39 -6.61 -2.96
CA ALA A 111 -39.89 -5.42 -2.27
C ALA A 111 -38.86 -4.86 -1.29
N ARG A 112 -38.17 -5.75 -0.55
CA ARG A 112 -37.05 -5.40 0.33
C ARG A 112 -35.91 -4.77 -0.45
N ASP A 113 -35.47 -5.39 -1.54
CA ASP A 113 -34.38 -4.87 -2.38
C ASP A 113 -34.70 -3.49 -2.93
N ARG A 114 -35.92 -3.28 -3.46
CA ARG A 114 -36.36 -1.96 -3.93
C ARG A 114 -36.34 -0.90 -2.84
N ALA A 115 -36.81 -1.23 -1.64
CA ALA A 115 -36.81 -0.30 -0.51
C ALA A 115 -35.38 0.09 -0.09
N ILE A 116 -34.45 -0.87 -0.10
CA ILE A 116 -33.04 -0.62 0.20
C ILE A 116 -32.38 0.25 -0.88
N GLU A 117 -32.67 0.01 -2.15
CA GLU A 117 -32.16 0.82 -3.26
C GLU A 117 -32.70 2.26 -3.20
N THR A 118 -33.98 2.45 -2.85
CA THR A 118 -34.54 3.79 -2.58
C THR A 118 -33.80 4.48 -1.43
N LEU A 119 -33.62 3.79 -0.30
CA LEU A 119 -32.87 4.32 0.84
C LEU A 119 -31.43 4.71 0.45
N ARG A 120 -30.75 3.91 -0.38
CA ARG A 120 -29.41 4.25 -0.90
C ARG A 120 -29.45 5.50 -1.77
N ALA A 121 -30.43 5.61 -2.67
CA ALA A 121 -30.58 6.76 -3.58
C ALA A 121 -30.86 8.08 -2.85
N GLU A 122 -31.55 8.03 -1.70
CA GLU A 122 -31.82 9.19 -0.87
C GLU A 122 -30.59 9.68 -0.09
N ARG A 123 -29.66 8.79 0.25
CA ARG A 123 -28.56 9.07 1.18
C ARG A 123 -27.22 9.30 0.52
N PHE A 124 -27.04 8.81 -0.71
CA PHE A 124 -25.75 8.76 -1.39
C PHE A 124 -25.85 9.19 -2.85
N THR A 125 -24.79 9.84 -3.35
CA THR A 125 -24.67 10.14 -4.78
C THR A 125 -24.56 8.85 -5.60
N PRO A 126 -24.79 8.89 -6.92
CA PRO A 126 -24.61 7.71 -7.79
C PRO A 126 -23.24 7.03 -7.62
N GLU A 127 -22.16 7.80 -7.46
CA GLU A 127 -20.79 7.30 -7.30
C GLU A 127 -20.59 6.67 -5.93
N GLU A 128 -21.10 7.31 -4.88
CA GLU A 128 -21.05 6.80 -3.51
C GLU A 128 -21.82 5.49 -3.37
N ARG A 129 -22.96 5.33 -4.07
CA ARG A 129 -23.76 4.10 -4.04
C ARG A 129 -22.97 2.88 -4.50
N LEU A 130 -22.12 2.99 -5.52
CA LEU A 130 -21.27 1.87 -5.96
C LEU A 130 -20.36 1.38 -4.83
N ARG A 131 -19.80 2.32 -4.06
CA ARG A 131 -18.97 2.02 -2.89
C ARG A 131 -19.79 1.36 -1.78
N VAL A 132 -20.98 1.89 -1.47
CA VAL A 132 -21.86 1.32 -0.44
C VAL A 132 -22.28 -0.11 -0.78
N VAL A 133 -22.69 -0.37 -2.03
CA VAL A 133 -23.05 -1.71 -2.52
C VAL A 133 -21.89 -2.68 -2.35
N ALA A 134 -20.67 -2.27 -2.72
CA ALA A 134 -19.49 -3.11 -2.56
C ALA A 134 -19.20 -3.41 -1.07
N LEU A 135 -19.30 -2.40 -0.20
CA LEU A 135 -19.07 -2.55 1.25
C LEU A 135 -20.10 -3.47 1.91
N ASP A 136 -21.37 -3.39 1.50
CA ASP A 136 -22.42 -4.27 2.02
C ASP A 136 -22.19 -5.73 1.61
N ARG A 137 -21.82 -5.96 0.34
CA ARG A 137 -21.47 -7.29 -0.17
C ARG A 137 -20.28 -7.91 0.58
N ILE A 138 -19.22 -7.12 0.84
CA ILE A 138 -18.05 -7.59 1.60
C ILE A 138 -18.48 -8.02 3.02
N ARG A 139 -19.26 -7.18 3.71
CA ARG A 139 -19.78 -7.52 5.06
C ARG A 139 -20.68 -8.75 5.06
N GLU A 140 -21.47 -8.95 4.00
CA GLU A 140 -22.32 -10.13 3.84
C GLU A 140 -21.47 -11.39 3.60
N ALA A 141 -20.36 -11.29 2.87
CA ALA A 141 -19.43 -12.39 2.67
C ALA A 141 -18.60 -12.74 3.92
N GLU A 142 -18.43 -11.80 4.84
CA GLU A 142 -17.71 -12.00 6.12
C GLU A 142 -18.61 -12.59 7.23
N ARG A 143 -19.91 -12.72 7.01
CA ARG A 143 -20.88 -13.32 7.94
C ARG A 143 -21.03 -14.82 7.71
#